data_AF-A0A315DE72-F1
#
_entry.id   AF-A0A315DE72-F1
#
_cell.length_a   1.000
_cell.length_b   1.000
_cell.length_c   1.000
_cell.angle_alpha   90.00
_cell.angle_beta   90.00
_cell.angle_gamma   90.00
#
_symmetry.space_group_name_H-M   'P 1'
#
loop_
_entity.id
_entity.type
_entity.pdbx_description
1 polymer ?
#
loop_
_entity_poly.entity_id
_entity_poly.type
_entity_poly.pdbx_seq_one_letter_code
_entity_poly.pdbx_strand_id
1 'polypeptide(L)' 'MAQVIKVKQSSVAGKVPTTAQLQLGELALNTTDGKLYFKKNVSGTESIVTVSASTTSQGANTLMWTQ' A
#
# COMPACT_ATOMS: atom_id res chain seq x y z
N MET A 1 23.86 1.14 -2.96
CA MET A 1 23.57 -0.29 -2.69
C MET A 1 22.06 -0.49 -2.83
N ALA A 2 21.61 -1.56 -3.48
CA ALA A 2 20.17 -1.82 -3.64
C ALA A 2 19.62 -2.56 -2.41
N GLN A 3 18.45 -2.16 -1.91
CA GLN A 3 17.72 -2.91 -0.89
C GLN A 3 16.83 -3.96 -1.55
N VAL A 4 16.93 -5.21 -1.10
CA VAL A 4 16.04 -6.29 -1.53
C VAL A 4 14.75 -6.18 -0.72
N ILE A 5 13.66 -5.77 -1.37
CA ILE A 5 12.33 -5.70 -0.77
C ILE A 5 11.60 -7.02 -1.07
N LYS A 6 11.12 -7.72 -0.04
CA LYS A 6 10.29 -8.91 -0.21
C LYS A 6 8.89 -8.48 -0.66
N VAL A 7 8.46 -9.00 -1.81
CA VAL A 7 7.12 -8.73 -2.39
C VAL A 7 6.26 -9.98 -2.31
N LYS A 8 5.09 -9.88 -1.70
CA LYS A 8 4.05 -10.92 -1.72
C LYS A 8 3.04 -10.63 -2.82
N GLN A 9 2.86 -11.58 -3.74
CA GLN A 9 1.92 -11.43 -4.84
C GLN A 9 0.65 -12.28 -4.67
N SER A 10 -0.48 -11.76 -5.14
CA SER A 10 -1.77 -12.44 -5.16
C SER A 10 -2.48 -12.17 -6.47
N SER A 11 -3.13 -13.21 -7.01
CA SER A 11 -3.99 -13.13 -8.20
C SER A 11 -5.47 -13.33 -7.85
N VAL A 12 -5.83 -13.31 -6.57
CA VAL A 12 -7.23 -13.38 -6.11
C VAL A 12 -7.83 -11.98 -6.08
N ALA A 13 -8.91 -11.75 -6.85
CA ALA A 13 -9.62 -10.48 -6.88
C ALA A 13 -10.15 -10.08 -5.49
N GLY A 14 -10.05 -8.79 -5.15
CA GLY A 14 -10.49 -8.23 -3.88
C GLY A 14 -9.65 -8.63 -2.66
N LYS A 15 -8.58 -9.41 -2.84
CA LYS A 15 -7.74 -9.87 -1.73
C LYS A 15 -6.84 -8.76 -1.24
N VAL A 16 -7.09 -8.33 0.00
CA VAL A 16 -6.27 -7.38 0.75
C VAL A 16 -5.47 -8.16 1.80
N PRO A 17 -4.14 -7.97 1.89
CA PRO A 17 -3.34 -8.61 2.93
C PRO A 17 -3.68 -8.07 4.32
N THR A 18 -3.45 -8.87 5.36
CA THR A 18 -3.61 -8.44 6.76
C THR A 18 -2.28 -7.97 7.34
N THR A 19 -2.33 -7.26 8.47
CA THR A 19 -1.12 -6.85 9.21
C THR A 19 -0.30 -8.05 9.70
N ALA A 20 -0.88 -9.24 9.89
CA ALA A 20 -0.09 -10.44 10.21
C ALA A 20 0.68 -10.98 8.99
N GLN A 21 0.21 -10.70 7.78
CA GLN A 21 0.76 -11.26 6.53
C GLN A 21 1.93 -10.46 5.95
N LEU A 22 2.13 -9.21 6.40
CA LEU A 22 3.23 -8.35 5.94
C LEU A 22 4.08 -7.88 7.11
N GLN A 23 5.41 -7.86 6.94
CA GLN A 23 6.30 -7.18 7.89
C GLN A 23 6.46 -5.69 7.54
N LEU A 24 6.96 -4.89 8.49
CA LEU A 24 7.28 -3.49 8.19
C LEU A 24 8.34 -3.42 7.10
N GLY A 25 8.09 -2.61 6.07
CA GLY A 25 8.94 -2.52 4.88
C GLY A 25 8.72 -3.61 3.83
N GLU A 26 7.80 -4.58 4.05
CA GLU A 26 7.37 -5.51 3.00
C GLU A 26 6.26 -4.90 2.15
N LEU A 27 6.24 -5.28 0.87
CA LEU A 27 5.22 -4.90 -0.09
C LEU A 27 4.36 -6.10 -0.47
N ALA A 28 3.10 -5.84 -0.79
CA ALA A 28 2.24 -6.78 -1.47
C ALA A 28 1.64 -6.19 -2.73
N LEU A 29 1.38 -7.08 -3.68
CA LEU A 29 0.88 -6.81 -5.02
C LEU A 29 -0.35 -7.69 -5.25
N ASN A 30 -1.47 -7.08 -5.63
CA ASN A 30 -2.56 -7.80 -6.25
C ASN A 30 -2.53 -7.56 -7.76
N THR A 31 -2.13 -8.59 -8.52
CA THR A 31 -2.01 -8.49 -9.98
C THR A 31 -3.36 -8.42 -10.67
N THR A 32 -4.42 -8.92 -10.03
CA THR A 32 -5.77 -8.93 -10.58
C THR A 32 -6.44 -7.58 -10.43
N ASP A 33 -6.24 -6.93 -9.27
CA ASP A 33 -6.84 -5.62 -8.98
C ASP A 33 -5.92 -4.44 -9.36
N GLY A 34 -4.65 -4.69 -9.67
CA GLY A 34 -3.65 -3.65 -9.93
C GLY A 34 -3.31 -2.79 -8.70
N LYS A 35 -3.46 -3.35 -7.50
CA LYS A 35 -3.29 -2.64 -6.23
C LYS A 35 -1.99 -3.07 -5.54
N LEU A 36 -1.27 -2.10 -4.98
CA LEU A 36 -0.15 -2.36 -4.07
C LEU A 36 -0.58 -2.11 -2.62
N TYR A 37 0.04 -2.84 -1.71
CA TYR A 37 -0.23 -2.75 -0.28
C TYR A 37 1.08 -2.73 0.49
N PHE A 38 1.11 -2.01 1.61
CA PHE A 38 2.22 -2.08 2.55
C PHE A 38 1.73 -1.88 3.97
N LYS A 39 2.46 -2.45 4.92
CA LYS A 39 2.19 -2.25 6.35
C LYS A 39 2.74 -0.89 6.79
N LYS A 40 1.90 -0.13 7.49
CA LYS A 40 2.25 1.12 8.16
C LYS A 40 2.05 0.97 9.66
N ASN A 41 3.07 1.32 10.43
CA ASN A 41 2.98 1.51 11.87
C ASN A 41 2.99 3.02 12.18
N VAL A 42 2.04 3.49 12.99
CA VAL A 42 2.08 4.83 13.59
C VAL A 42 1.87 4.67 15.08
N SER A 43 2.89 5.02 15.87
CA SER A 43 2.83 4.97 17.34
C SER A 43 2.35 3.61 17.88
N GLY A 44 2.77 2.50 17.26
CA GLY A 44 2.37 1.15 17.67
C GLY A 44 1.09 0.62 17.01
N THR A 45 0.34 1.45 16.28
CA THR A 45 -0.86 1.00 15.55
C THR A 45 -0.50 0.53 14.15
N GLU A 46 -0.73 -0.74 13.87
CA GLU A 46 -0.50 -1.36 12.56
C GLU A 46 -1.71 -1.24 11.64
N SER A 47 -1.47 -0.84 10.40
CA SER A 47 -2.49 -0.72 9.36
C SER A 47 -1.95 -1.12 8.00
N ILE A 48 -2.84 -1.47 7.07
CA ILE A 48 -2.48 -1.74 5.67
C ILE A 48 -2.88 -0.53 4.84
N VAL A 49 -1.88 0.09 4.20
CA VAL A 49 -2.11 1.16 3.23
C VAL A 49 -2.26 0.52 1.86
N THR A 50 -3.23 1.00 1.09
CA THR A 50 -3.46 0.60 -0.30
C THR A 50 -3.01 1.72 -1.22
N VAL A 51 -2.24 1.38 -2.26
CA VAL A 51 -1.87 2.25 -3.36
C VAL A 51 -2.53 1.70 -4.61
N SER A 52 -3.38 2.50 -5.24
CA SER A 52 -4.08 2.16 -6.46
C SER A 52 -4.21 3.40 -7.33
N ALA A 53 -4.35 3.21 -8.64
CA ALA A 53 -4.63 4.33 -9.53
C ALA A 53 -5.93 5.02 -9.08
N SER A 54 -5.86 6.33 -8.84
CA SER A 54 -7.04 7.14 -8.58
C SER A 54 -7.78 7.34 -9.91
N THR A 55 -8.96 6.76 -10.07
CA THR A 55 -9.78 6.94 -11.28
C THR A 55 -10.56 8.26 -11.28
N THR A 56 -10.47 9.04 -10.20
CA THR A 56 -10.90 10.43 -10.20
C THR A 56 -9.82 11.26 -10.88
N SER A 57 -10.16 11.93 -11.99
CA SER A 57 -9.36 13.04 -12.52
C SER A 57 -9.10 13.99 -11.34
N GLN A 58 -7.85 14.07 -10.88
CA GLN A 58 -7.46 14.86 -9.71
C GLN A 58 -7.59 16.36 -10.01
N GLY A 59 -8.82 16.85 -10.01
CA GLY A 59 -9.14 18.25 -9.80
C GLY A 59 -9.08 18.52 -8.30
N ALA A 60 -8.09 19.31 -7.89
CA ALA A 60 -7.89 19.86 -6.55
C ALA A 60 -7.46 18.87 -5.45
N ASN A 61 -6.19 18.47 -5.47
CA ASN A 61 -5.46 18.36 -4.20
C ASN A 61 -4.69 19.67 -4.01
N THR A 62 -5.38 20.68 -3.48
CA THR A 62 -4.72 21.89 -2.96
C THR A 62 -3.85 21.45 -1.80
N LEU A 63 -2.55 21.32 -2.09
CA LEU A 63 -1.49 21.16 -1.11
C LEU A 63 -1.54 22.35 -0.14
N MET A 64 -2.38 22.27 0.89
CA MET A 64 -2.27 23.12 2.05
C MET A 64 -1.14 22.55 2.91
N TRP A 65 0.10 22.81 2.49
CA TRP A 65 1.20 22.86 3.44
C TRP A 65 0.95 24.08 4.32
N THR A 66 0.27 23.87 5.44
CA THR A 66 0.38 24.81 6.56
C THR A 66 1.72 24.51 7.23
N GLN A 67 2.60 25.51 7.14
CA GLN A 67 3.85 25.65 7.87
C GLN A 67 3.72 25.28 9.36
#